data_AF-M6KD27-F1
#
_entry.id   AF-M6KD27-F1
#
_cell.length_a   1.000
_cell.length_b   1.000
_cell.length_c   1.000
_cell.angle_alpha   90.00
_cell.angle_beta   90.00
_cell.angle_gamma   90.00
#
_symmetry.space_group_name_H-M   'P 1'
#
loop_
_entity.id
_entity.type
_entity.pdbx_description
1 polymer ?
#
loop_
_entity_poly.entity_id
_entity_poly.type
_entity_poly.pdbx_seq_one_letter_code
_entity_poly.pdbx_strand_id
1 'polypeptide(L)' 'MQEQAARFRSQLERYINYRGIDIVLHLKDGSRVELDRNRKMVGEQIVYFPSKNLTSAVELANISRAEFFVA' A
#
# COMPACT_ATOMS: atom_id res chain seq x y z
N MET A 1 -0.60 7.33 -20.28
CA MET A 1 -0.13 7.30 -18.87
C MET A 1 -1.25 7.13 -17.85
N GLN A 2 -2.43 7.76 -18.03
CA GLN A 2 -3.54 7.69 -17.06
C GLN A 2 -4.13 6.28 -16.85
N GLU A 3 -4.27 5.46 -17.90
CA GLU A 3 -4.81 4.10 -17.75
C GLU A 3 -3.94 3.19 -16.87
N GLN A 4 -2.61 3.33 -16.92
CA GLN A 4 -1.70 2.51 -16.12
C GLN A 4 -1.82 2.84 -14.63
N ALA A 5 -1.92 4.13 -14.30
CA ALA A 5 -2.15 4.58 -12.93
C ALA A 5 -3.50 4.10 -12.38
N ALA A 6 -4.57 4.18 -13.19
CA ALA A 6 -5.89 3.68 -12.80
C ALA A 6 -5.89 2.16 -12.58
N ARG A 7 -5.23 1.40 -13.47
CA ARG A 7 -5.09 -0.06 -13.31
C ARG A 7 -4.28 -0.42 -12.06
N PHE A 8 -3.19 0.28 -11.80
CA PHE A 8 -2.37 0.10 -10.60
C PHE A 8 -3.19 0.34 -9.33
N ARG A 9 -3.90 1.47 -9.25
CA ARG A 9 -4.78 1.82 -8.12
C ARG A 9 -5.82 0.73 -7.87
N SER A 10 -6.54 0.32 -8.91
CA SER A 10 -7.59 -0.69 -8.79
C SER A 10 -7.06 -2.07 -8.36
N GLN A 11 -5.87 -2.46 -8.83
CA GLN A 11 -5.24 -3.70 -8.38
C GLN A 11 -4.79 -3.60 -6.93
N LEU A 12 -4.10 -2.51 -6.57
CA LEU A 12 -3.59 -2.29 -5.22
C LEU A 12 -4.74 -2.24 -4.20
N GLU A 13 -5.81 -1.49 -4.49
CA GLU A 13 -7.00 -1.37 -3.64
C GLU A 13 -7.65 -2.75 -3.35
N ARG A 14 -7.68 -3.65 -4.34
CA ARG A 14 -8.17 -5.02 -4.15
C ARG A 14 -7.35 -5.79 -3.12
N TYR A 15 -6.02 -5.69 -3.19
CA TYR A 15 -5.12 -6.43 -2.30
C TYR A 15 -4.98 -5.78 -0.92
N ILE A 16 -5.02 -4.44 -0.83
CA ILE A 16 -4.96 -3.73 0.45
C ILE A 16 -6.05 -4.21 1.40
N ASN A 17 -7.27 -4.40 0.88
CA ASN A 17 -8.42 -4.87 1.65
C ASN A 17 -8.44 -6.39 1.87
N TYR A 18 -7.58 -7.15 1.19
CA TYR A 18 -7.51 -8.61 1.34
C TYR A 18 -6.75 -8.98 2.61
N ARG A 19 -7.38 -9.78 3.47
CA ARG A 19 -6.77 -10.29 4.71
C ARG A 19 -5.96 -11.55 4.44
N GLY A 20 -4.88 -11.73 5.19
CA GLY A 20 -4.02 -12.93 5.08
C GLY A 20 -2.93 -12.84 4.01
N ILE A 21 -2.62 -11.62 3.54
CA ILE A 21 -1.43 -11.36 2.74
C ILE A 21 -0.58 -10.28 3.40
N ASP A 22 0.72 -10.46 3.30
CA ASP A 22 1.71 -9.45 3.66
C ASP A 22 2.02 -8.61 2.43
N ILE A 23 2.10 -7.29 2.63
CA ILE A 23 2.28 -6.33 1.54
C ILE A 23 3.47 -5.44 1.88
N VAL A 24 4.43 -5.39 0.96
CA VAL A 24 5.60 -4.51 1.05
C VAL A 24 5.53 -3.47 -0.06
N LEU A 25 5.47 -2.20 0.31
CA LEU A 25 5.54 -1.07 -0.61
C LEU A 25 7.00 -0.61 -0.75
N HIS A 26 7.46 -0.48 -1.98
CA HIS A 26 8.71 0.20 -2.31
C HIS A 26 8.37 1.60 -2.78
N LEU A 27 8.98 2.61 -2.18
CA LEU A 27 8.73 4.01 -2.50
C LEU A 27 9.77 4.53 -3.52
N LYS A 28 9.46 5.65 -4.15
CA LYS A 28 10.34 6.31 -5.13
C LYS A 28 11.62 6.87 -4.52
N ASP A 29 11.61 7.17 -3.23
CA ASP A 29 12.79 7.61 -2.46
C ASP A 29 13.72 6.44 -2.07
N GLY A 30 13.36 5.21 -2.44
CA GLY A 30 14.12 4.00 -2.12
C GLY A 30 13.77 3.37 -0.77
N SER A 31 12.92 3.99 0.03
CA SER A 31 12.44 3.42 1.29
C SER A 31 11.44 2.28 1.06
N ARG A 32 11.26 1.46 2.10
CA ARG A 32 10.34 0.32 2.12
C ARG A 32 9.40 0.42 3.30
N VAL A 33 8.13 0.11 3.05
CA VAL A 33 7.06 0.15 4.05
C VAL A 33 6.34 -1.19 4.06
N GLU A 34 6.34 -1.86 5.20
CA GLU A 34 5.52 -3.05 5.42
C GLU A 34 4.16 -2.63 5.96
N LEU A 35 3.10 -3.09 5.31
CA LEU A 35 1.75 -2.75 5.74
C LEU A 35 1.23 -3.76 6.76
N ASP A 36 0.71 -3.25 7.87
CA ASP A 36 0.08 -4.08 8.89
C ASP A 36 -1.29 -4.62 8.43
N ARG A 37 -1.92 -5.44 9.27
CA ARG A 37 -3.20 -6.09 8.96
C ARG A 37 -4.41 -5.14 8.96
N ASN A 38 -4.29 -3.96 9.57
CA ASN A 38 -5.34 -2.94 9.66
C ASN A 38 -5.15 -1.81 8.64
N ARG A 39 -4.28 -2.01 7.66
CA ARG A 39 -4.12 -1.12 6.50
C ARG A 39 -5.44 -0.86 5.77
N LYS A 40 -5.58 0.32 5.18
CA LYS A 40 -6.75 0.69 4.36
C LYS A 40 -6.41 1.73 3.31
N MET A 41 -7.16 1.71 2.22
CA MET A 41 -7.15 2.77 1.22
C MET A 41 -8.04 3.94 1.68
N VAL A 42 -7.52 5.16 1.64
CA VAL A 42 -8.26 6.40 1.91
C VAL A 42 -7.94 7.41 0.82
N GLY A 43 -8.84 7.58 -0.15
CA GLY A 43 -8.60 8.45 -1.30
C GLY A 43 -7.43 7.96 -2.16
N GLU A 44 -6.37 8.77 -2.22
CA GLU A 44 -5.11 8.48 -2.94
C GLU A 44 -3.98 8.09 -1.99
N GLN A 45 -4.32 7.70 -0.75
CA GLN A 45 -3.36 7.28 0.27
C GLN A 45 -3.67 5.87 0.80
N ILE A 46 -2.62 5.18 1.24
CA ILE A 46 -2.73 3.97 2.06
C ILE A 46 -2.39 4.35 3.49
N VAL A 47 -3.35 4.17 4.40
CA VAL A 47 -3.17 4.36 5.85
C VAL A 47 -2.83 3.03 6.49
N TYR A 48 -1.81 3.02 7.36
CA TYR A 48 -1.32 1.86 8.08
C TYR A 48 -0.82 2.24 9.47
N PHE A 49 -0.58 1.23 10.31
CA PHE A 49 -0.32 1.36 11.74
C PHE A 49 0.91 0.54 12.12
N PRO A 50 2.14 1.07 11.90
CA PRO A 50 3.37 0.33 12.14
C PRO A 50 3.60 -0.02 13.61
N SER A 51 2.97 0.72 14.54
CA SER A 51 3.01 0.41 15.97
C SER A 51 1.71 0.83 16.65
N LYS A 52 1.48 0.27 17.85
CA LYS A 52 0.31 0.58 18.67
C LYS A 52 0.37 2.07 19.02
N ASN A 53 -0.53 2.88 18.44
CA ASN A 53 -0.64 4.34 18.55
C ASN A 53 0.10 5.17 17.49
N LEU A 54 0.74 4.56 16.49
CA LEU A 54 1.28 5.30 15.36
C LEU A 54 0.38 5.08 14.13
N THR A 55 -0.14 6.17 13.57
CA THR A 55 -0.82 6.16 12.28
C THR A 55 0.13 6.75 11.25
N SER A 56 0.24 6.10 10.10
CA SER A 56 1.10 6.52 9.01
C SER A 56 0.36 6.41 7.69
N ALA A 57 0.75 7.20 6.70
CA ALA A 57 0.13 7.21 5.39
C ALA A 57 1.18 7.28 4.28
N VAL A 58 0.92 6.61 3.16
CA VAL A 58 1.72 6.68 1.94
C VAL A 58 0.83 7.10 0.79
N GLU A 59 1.23 8.17 0.09
CA GLU A 59 0.62 8.59 -1.18
C GLU A 59 0.87 7.56 -2.28
N LEU A 60 -0.16 7.21 -3.06
CA LEU A 60 -0.02 6.31 -4.20
C LEU A 60 1.02 6.81 -5.21
N ALA A 61 1.08 8.13 -5.39
CA ALA A 61 2.04 8.77 -6.28
C ALA A 61 3.50 8.53 -5.87
N ASN A 62 3.76 8.17 -4.61
CA ASN A 62 5.10 7.90 -4.09
C ASN A 62 5.49 6.42 -4.18
N ILE A 63 4.56 5.53 -4.52
CA ILE A 63 4.82 4.09 -4.63
C ILE A 63 5.44 3.81 -6.01
N SER A 64 6.56 3.09 -6.02
CA SER A 64 7.21 2.60 -7.24
C SER A 64 6.81 1.17 -7.55
N ARG A 65 6.65 0.33 -6.51
CA ARG A 65 6.32 -1.10 -6.62
C ARG A 65 5.64 -1.60 -5.36
N ALA A 66 4.76 -2.59 -5.50
CA ALA A 66 4.19 -3.34 -4.38
C ALA A 66 4.49 -4.84 -4.57
N GLU A 67 4.89 -5.51 -3.50
CA GLU A 67 5.09 -6.96 -3.43
C GLU A 67 4.04 -7.56 -2.49
N PHE A 68 3.48 -8.71 -2.88
CA PHE A 68 2.42 -9.41 -2.16
C PHE A 68 2.89 -10.82 -1.83
N PHE A 69 2.76 -11.22 -0.57
CA PHE A 69 3.18 -12.52 -0.07
C PHE A 69 1.96 -13.24 0.51
N VAL A 70 1.76 -14.49 0.07
CA VAL A 70 0.74 -15.40 0.59
C VAL A 70 1.48 -16.46 1.39
N ALA A 71 1.07 -16.67 2.65
CA ALA A 71 1.56 -17.76 3.48
C ALA A 71 0.83 -19.07 3.18
#